data_AF-A0A969IA78-F1
#
_entry.id   AF-A0A969IA78-F1
#
_cell.length_a   1.000
_cell.length_b   1.000
_cell.length_c   1.000
_cell.angle_alpha   90.00
_cell.angle_beta   90.00
_cell.angle_gamma   90.00
#
_symmetry.space_group_name_H-M   'P 1'
#
loop_
_entity.id
_entity.type
_entity.pdbx_description
1 polymer ?
#
loop_
_entity_poly.entity_id
_entity_poly.type
_entity_poly.pdbx_seq_one_letter_code
_entity_poly.pdbx_strand_id
1 'polypeptide(L)' 'FIGGIAKLCGGGGGGRPNLAQAGGREPEKLPEALAAAKEQLLKTLK' A
#
# COMPACT_ATOMS: atom_id res chain seq x y z
N PHE A 1 -3.47 -2.32 6.25
CA PHE A 1 -3.48 -1.45 5.05
C PHE A 1 -2.15 -1.51 4.30
N ILE A 2 -1.08 -0.83 4.74
CA ILE A 2 0.11 -0.60 3.91
C ILE A 2 0.83 -1.87 3.43
N GLY A 3 0.92 -2.93 4.26
CA GLY A 3 1.56 -4.18 3.86
C GLY A 3 0.81 -4.93 2.75
N GLY A 4 -0.52 -4.75 2.64
CA GLY A 4 -1.30 -5.31 1.53
C GLY A 4 -1.01 -4.57 0.23
N ILE A 5 -0.94 -3.24 0.29
CA ILE A 5 -0.56 -2.40 -0.86
C ILE A 5 0.86 -2.73 -1.33
N ALA A 6 1.80 -2.95 -0.42
CA ALA A 6 3.19 -3.29 -0.73
C ALA A 6 3.32 -4.58 -1.56
N LYS A 7 2.44 -5.57 -1.34
CA LYS A 7 2.46 -6.84 -2.08
C LYS A 7 2.15 -6.66 -3.56
N LEU A 8 1.41 -5.60 -3.94
CA LEU A 8 1.15 -5.26 -5.33
C LEU A 8 2.44 -4.86 -6.07
N CYS A 9 3.46 -4.40 -5.34
CA CYS A 9 4.79 -4.08 -5.88
C CYS A 9 5.84 -5.16 -5.55
N GLY A 10 5.43 -6.42 -5.31
CA GLY A 10 6.33 -7.52 -4.96
C GLY A 10 7.04 -7.33 -3.61
N GLY A 11 6.42 -6.56 -2.72
CA GLY A 11 7.02 -6.00 -1.52
C GLY A 11 6.35 -6.40 -0.21
N GLY A 12 6.80 -5.76 0.86
CA GLY A 12 6.30 -5.94 2.22
C GLY A 12 6.31 -4.64 3.00
N GLY A 13 5.57 -4.60 4.10
CA GLY A 13 5.47 -3.40 4.94
C GLY A 13 4.66 -3.64 6.21
N GLY A 14 4.83 -2.73 7.17
CA GLY A 14 4.23 -2.82 8.49
C GLY A 14 4.48 -1.57 9.33
N GLY A 15 3.91 -1.54 10.53
CA GLY A 15 4.08 -0.45 11.48
C GLY A 15 2.90 -0.34 12.44
N ARG A 16 2.86 0.75 13.19
CA ARG A 16 1.78 1.06 14.13
C ARG A 16 0.62 1.75 13.39
N PRO A 17 -0.58 1.78 13.96
CA PRO A 17 -1.74 2.44 13.34
C PRO A 17 -1.47 3.88 12.91
N ASN A 18 -0.66 4.61 13.67
CA ASN A 18 -0.35 6.02 13.41
C ASN A 18 0.87 6.22 12.49
N LEU A 19 1.69 5.19 12.29
CA LEU A 19 2.87 5.27 11.44
C LEU A 19 3.23 3.87 10.92
N ALA A 20 3.19 3.72 9.60
CA ALA A 20 3.59 2.49 8.94
C ALA A 20 4.40 2.78 7.67
N GLN A 21 5.24 1.82 7.28
CA GLN A 21 6.15 1.94 6.15
C GLN A 21 6.13 0.66 5.31
N ALA A 22 6.49 0.79 4.04
CA ALA A 22 6.53 -0.32 3.08
C ALA A 22 7.58 -0.07 2.00
N GLY A 23 8.02 -1.16 1.35
CA GLY A 23 8.88 -1.13 0.18
C GLY A 23 8.55 -2.29 -0.77
N GLY A 24 8.97 -2.17 -2.03
CA GLY A 24 8.72 -3.17 -3.08
C GLY A 24 9.88 -3.27 -4.07
N ARG A 25 9.85 -4.31 -4.90
CA ARG A 25 10.89 -4.63 -5.88
C ARG A 25 10.45 -4.42 -7.32
N GLU A 26 9.16 -4.20 -7.55
CA GLU A 26 8.55 -4.00 -8.87
C GLU A 26 8.07 -2.54 -8.99
N PRO A 27 8.97 -1.58 -9.28
CA PRO A 27 8.61 -0.16 -9.39
C PRO A 27 7.57 0.14 -10.48
N GLU A 28 7.51 -0.69 -11.53
CA GLU A 28 6.53 -0.60 -12.62
C GLU A 28 5.09 -0.80 -12.15
N LYS A 29 4.87 -1.49 -11.02
CA LYS A 29 3.53 -1.71 -10.42
C LYS A 29 3.12 -0.62 -9.44
N LEU A 30 3.98 0.37 -9.19
CA LEU A 30 3.69 1.47 -8.27
C LEU A 30 2.39 2.24 -8.62
N PRO A 31 2.10 2.57 -9.90
CA PRO A 31 0.86 3.27 -10.25
C PRO A 31 -0.41 2.50 -9.85
N GLU A 32 -0.43 1.18 -10.07
CA GLU A 32 -1.54 0.30 -9.68
C GLU A 32 -1.71 0.25 -8.16
N ALA A 33 -0.60 0.10 -7.44
CA ALA A 33 -0.61 0.06 -5.98
C ALA A 33 -1.13 1.37 -5.36
N LEU A 34 -0.77 2.52 -5.94
CA LEU A 34 -1.27 3.83 -5.50
C LEU A 34 -2.78 3.99 -5.76
N ALA A 35 -3.28 3.50 -6.91
CA ALA A 35 -4.71 3.51 -7.22
C ALA A 35 -5.51 2.66 -6.22
N ALA A 36 -5.06 1.43 -5.95
CA ALA A 36 -5.68 0.53 -4.98
C ALA A 36 -5.65 1.12 -3.55
N ALA A 37 -4.53 1.74 -3.16
CA ALA A 37 -4.40 2.41 -1.86
C ALA A 37 -5.41 3.54 -1.68
N LYS A 38 -5.57 4.39 -2.71
CA LYS A 38 -6.56 5.48 -2.71
C LYS A 38 -7.98 4.94 -2.57
N GLU A 39 -8.35 3.92 -3.35
CA GLU A 39 -9.68 3.32 -3.31
C GLU A 39 -10.00 2.74 -1.92
N GLN A 40 -9.09 1.95 -1.36
CA GLN A 40 -9.29 1.35 -0.04
C GLN A 40 -9.32 2.40 1.08
N LEU A 41 -8.52 3.47 0.97
CA LEU A 41 -8.57 4.58 1.93
C LEU A 41 -9.94 5.26 1.89
N LEU A 42 -10.46 5.58 0.70
CA LEU A 42 -11.78 6.19 0.54
C LEU A 42 -12.92 5.31 1.07
N LYS A 43 -12.82 3.99 0.93
CA LYS A 43 -13.78 3.04 1.51
C LYS A 43 -13.76 3.03 3.04
N THR A 44 -12.61 3.30 3.65
CA THR A 44 -12.43 3.27 5.11
C THR A 44 -12.83 4.60 5.77
N LEU A 45 -12.81 5.70 5.02
CA LEU A 45 -13.21 7.02 5.49
C LEU A 45 -14.74 7.27 5.40
N LYS A 46 -15.48 6.41 4.70
CA LYS A 46 -16.94 6.41 4.66
C LYS A 46 -17.49 5.55 5.79
#